data_AF-U3A3B3-F1
#
_entry.id   AF-U3A3B3-F1
#
_cell.length_a   1.000
_cell.length_b   1.000
_cell.length_c   1.000
_cell.angle_alpha   90.00
_cell.angle_beta   90.00
_cell.angle_gamma   90.00
#
_symmetry.space_group_name_H-M   'P 1'
#
loop_
_entity.id
_entity.type
_entity.pdbx_description
1 polymer ?
#
loop_
_entity_poly.entity_id
_entity_poly.type
_entity_poly.pdbx_seq_one_letter_code
_entity_poly.pdbx_strand_id
1 'polypeptide(L)'
;MLERGEYCVWLKKCGEDKRTVLNRSLNRLFRKSKRFAHLTLFSAYTPKQRFEHEVAALEYAISCDLPVPKLLYIGRSWFVTESAGEPIVRARQHSPKLLFTKAMGCLQQLHREEFIHGRPAMRDIVVDQQGEVTLLDLEESRLSDSARLRVRDMALFLLDSYRLSRVSQKTRLDALNLWLQQSDPANTDELYRVACRLKRLVWIAHTVLLVRNNRLSKQVIMFERLLQRVDFPQRQEVQLSA
;
A
#
# COMPACT_ATOMS: atom_id res chain seq x y z
N MET A 1 -17.97 -1.99 -41.50
CA MET A 1 -17.08 -2.90 -40.75
C MET A 1 -16.92 -2.32 -39.35
N LEU A 2 -17.73 -2.77 -38.40
CA LEU A 2 -17.69 -2.31 -37.01
C LEU A 2 -17.05 -3.45 -36.20
N GLU A 3 -15.74 -3.37 -35.99
CA GLU A 3 -15.11 -4.19 -34.95
C GLU A 3 -15.61 -3.67 -33.60
N ARG A 4 -16.71 -4.23 -33.10
CA ARG A 4 -17.07 -4.12 -31.68
C ARG A 4 -16.06 -4.96 -30.90
N GLY A 5 -14.89 -4.37 -30.63
CA GLY A 5 -14.00 -4.90 -29.60
C GLY A 5 -14.78 -4.99 -28.28
N GLU A 6 -14.71 -6.14 -27.62
CA GLU A 6 -15.31 -6.32 -26.30
C GLU A 6 -14.65 -5.35 -25.31
N TYR A 7 -15.34 -4.25 -24.98
CA TYR A 7 -14.82 -3.28 -24.04
C TYR A 7 -15.11 -3.75 -22.61
N CYS A 8 -14.08 -4.25 -21.93
CA CYS A 8 -14.20 -4.69 -20.54
C CYS A 8 -14.11 -3.48 -19.60
N VAL A 9 -15.12 -3.34 -18.74
CA VAL A 9 -15.21 -2.24 -17.75
C VAL A 9 -15.43 -2.80 -16.36
N TRP A 10 -15.03 -2.04 -15.34
CA TRP A 10 -15.32 -2.35 -13.95
C TRP A 10 -16.32 -1.38 -13.35
N LEU A 11 -17.40 -1.92 -12.79
CA LEU A 11 -18.42 -1.16 -12.08
C LEU A 11 -18.17 -1.30 -10.57
N LYS A 12 -17.83 -0.20 -9.89
CA LYS A 12 -17.81 -0.14 -8.43
C LYS A 12 -19.08 0.55 -7.94
N LYS A 13 -19.81 -0.12 -7.04
CA LYS A 13 -21.00 0.43 -6.37
C LYS A 13 -20.64 0.87 -4.96
N CYS A 14 -21.38 1.86 -4.44
CA CYS A 14 -21.33 2.25 -3.04
C CYS A 14 -21.57 1.02 -2.17
N GLY A 15 -20.60 0.74 -1.28
CA GLY A 15 -20.62 -0.47 -0.47
C GLY A 15 -21.64 -0.44 0.66
N GLU A 16 -21.69 -1.53 1.41
CA GLU A 16 -22.51 -1.62 2.62
C GLU A 16 -21.84 -0.91 3.82
N ASP A 17 -22.61 -0.73 4.89
CA ASP A 17 -22.09 -0.18 6.14
C ASP A 17 -21.14 -1.17 6.84
N LYS A 18 -19.85 -0.90 6.74
CA LYS A 18 -18.77 -1.68 7.37
C LYS A 18 -18.40 -1.16 8.77
N ARG A 19 -19.13 -0.17 9.31
CA ARG A 19 -18.77 0.48 10.58
C ARG A 19 -19.11 -0.42 11.76
N THR A 20 -18.11 -0.74 12.56
CA THR A 20 -18.30 -1.36 13.88
C THR A 20 -18.22 -0.31 14.99
N VAL A 21 -18.79 -0.59 16.16
CA VAL A 21 -18.66 0.26 17.35
C VAL A 21 -17.18 0.47 17.69
N LEU A 22 -16.38 -0.60 17.62
CA LEU A 22 -14.94 -0.56 17.86
C LEU A 22 -14.22 0.40 16.90
N ASN A 23 -14.47 0.26 15.59
CA ASN A 23 -13.81 1.11 14.58
C ASN A 23 -14.15 2.59 14.79
N ARG A 24 -15.41 2.91 15.10
CA ARG A 24 -15.84 4.30 15.38
C ARG A 24 -15.14 4.87 16.61
N SER A 25 -15.07 4.10 17.70
CA SER A 25 -14.45 4.52 18.95
C SER A 25 -12.94 4.71 18.80
N LEU A 26 -12.23 3.75 18.20
CA LEU A 26 -10.80 3.87 17.93
C LEU A 26 -10.49 5.07 17.02
N ASN A 27 -11.27 5.25 15.96
CA ASN A 27 -11.02 6.36 15.04
C ASN A 27 -11.25 7.72 15.70
N ARG A 28 -12.23 7.83 16.61
CA ARG A 28 -12.45 9.04 17.41
C ARG A 28 -11.24 9.34 18.31
N LEU A 29 -10.64 8.31 18.93
CA LEU A 29 -9.43 8.46 19.74
C LEU A 29 -8.22 8.87 18.89
N PHE A 30 -8.02 8.22 17.73
CA PHE A 30 -6.90 8.50 16.83
C PHE A 30 -6.97 9.91 16.26
N ARG A 31 -8.15 10.41 15.89
CA ARG A 31 -8.33 11.78 15.37
C ARG A 31 -8.05 12.85 16.42
N LYS A 32 -8.32 12.58 17.71
CA LYS A 32 -8.06 13.54 18.80
C LYS A 32 -6.57 13.62 19.18
N SER A 33 -5.78 12.60 18.85
CA SER A 33 -4.38 12.53 19.26
C SER A 33 -3.44 12.72 18.08
N LYS A 34 -2.65 13.79 18.08
CA LYS A 34 -1.57 13.99 17.08
C LYS A 34 -0.62 12.79 16.99
N ARG A 35 -0.39 12.09 18.11
CA ARG A 35 0.46 10.88 18.17
C ARG A 35 -0.09 9.73 17.33
N PHE A 36 -1.41 9.57 17.28
CA PHE A 36 -2.11 8.44 16.64
C PHE A 36 -2.87 8.83 15.37
N ALA A 37 -2.84 10.09 14.96
CA ALA A 37 -3.52 10.57 13.74
C ALA A 37 -3.16 9.75 12.48
N HIS A 38 -1.92 9.30 12.38
CA HIS A 38 -1.46 8.39 11.31
C HIS A 38 -2.13 7.00 11.30
N LEU A 39 -2.92 6.63 12.31
CA LEU A 39 -3.71 5.39 12.38
C LEU A 39 -5.18 5.60 12.06
N THR A 40 -5.58 6.82 11.72
CA THR A 40 -6.97 7.14 11.34
C THR A 40 -7.38 6.29 10.13
N LEU A 41 -8.55 5.66 10.24
CA LEU A 41 -9.13 4.78 9.22
C LEU A 41 -10.35 5.45 8.58
N PHE A 42 -10.43 5.43 7.26
CA PHE A 42 -11.62 5.89 6.53
C PHE A 42 -12.72 4.84 6.53
N SER A 43 -12.42 3.58 6.89
CA SER A 43 -13.40 2.52 7.16
C SER A 43 -14.44 2.86 8.24
N ALA A 44 -14.21 3.90 9.04
CA ALA A 44 -15.17 4.41 10.02
C ALA A 44 -16.20 5.41 9.45
N TYR A 45 -16.03 5.85 8.21
CA TYR A 45 -16.95 6.74 7.51
C TYR A 45 -18.22 6.01 7.06
N THR A 46 -19.30 6.75 6.84
CA THR A 46 -20.52 6.16 6.23
C THR A 46 -20.18 5.61 4.84
N PRO A 47 -20.96 4.65 4.31
CA PRO A 47 -20.73 4.16 2.94
C PRO A 47 -20.69 5.26 1.89
N LYS A 48 -21.62 6.23 1.98
CA LYS A 48 -21.68 7.37 1.08
C LYS A 48 -20.42 8.23 1.17
N GLN A 49 -19.95 8.53 2.38
CA GLN A 49 -18.71 9.28 2.58
C GLN A 49 -17.48 8.56 2.04
N ARG A 50 -17.39 7.23 2.18
CA ARG A 50 -16.29 6.44 1.59
C ARG A 50 -16.33 6.47 0.07
N PHE A 51 -17.52 6.33 -0.50
CA PHE A 51 -17.72 6.41 -1.94
C PHE A 51 -17.33 7.79 -2.50
N GLU A 52 -17.83 8.87 -1.90
CA GLU A 52 -17.47 10.25 -2.28
C GLU A 52 -15.97 10.51 -2.12
N HIS A 53 -15.36 10.02 -1.04
CA HIS A 53 -13.92 10.10 -0.80
C HIS A 53 -13.13 9.38 -1.89
N GLU A 54 -13.53 8.15 -2.25
CA GLU A 54 -12.84 7.38 -3.28
C GLU A 54 -12.96 8.02 -4.67
N VAL A 55 -14.15 8.54 -5.03
CA VAL A 55 -14.33 9.26 -6.29
C VAL A 55 -13.42 10.49 -6.35
N ALA A 56 -13.42 11.32 -5.30
CA ALA A 56 -12.56 12.50 -5.24
C ALA A 56 -11.07 12.15 -5.30
N ALA A 57 -10.66 11.07 -4.61
CA ALA A 57 -9.29 10.57 -4.65
C ALA A 57 -8.89 10.08 -6.06
N LEU A 58 -9.80 9.40 -6.75
CA LEU A 58 -9.58 8.91 -8.11
C LEU A 58 -9.49 10.05 -9.12
N GLU A 59 -10.40 11.04 -9.04
CA GLU A 59 -10.36 12.25 -9.88
C GLU A 59 -9.05 13.02 -9.70
N TYR A 60 -8.62 13.22 -8.45
CA TYR A 60 -7.33 13.85 -8.15
C TYR A 60 -6.16 13.06 -8.74
N ALA A 61 -6.13 11.74 -8.48
CA ALA A 61 -5.05 10.90 -8.97
C ALA A 61 -4.96 10.89 -10.50
N ILE A 62 -6.09 10.88 -11.20
CA ILE A 62 -6.14 11.02 -12.67
C ILE A 62 -5.59 12.38 -13.12
N SER A 63 -5.94 13.47 -12.42
CA SER A 63 -5.45 14.81 -12.76
C SER A 63 -3.92 14.97 -12.62
N CYS A 64 -3.31 14.12 -11.78
CA CYS A 64 -1.87 14.05 -11.56
C CYS A 64 -1.18 12.95 -12.38
N ASP A 65 -1.87 12.32 -13.33
CA ASP A 65 -1.35 11.19 -14.14
C ASP A 65 -0.80 10.03 -13.29
N LEU A 66 -1.41 9.78 -12.13
CA LEU A 66 -1.03 8.67 -11.27
C LEU A 66 -1.51 7.32 -11.83
N PRO A 67 -0.84 6.20 -11.47
CA PRO A 67 -1.15 4.85 -11.98
C PRO A 67 -2.42 4.28 -11.33
N VAL A 68 -3.57 4.89 -11.64
CA VAL A 68 -4.91 4.55 -11.17
C VAL A 68 -5.81 4.28 -12.38
N PRO A 69 -6.94 3.55 -12.23
CA PRO A 69 -7.76 3.20 -13.37
C PRO A 69 -8.47 4.44 -13.94
N LYS A 70 -8.58 4.53 -15.26
CA LYS A 70 -9.28 5.63 -15.91
C LYS A 70 -10.77 5.60 -15.59
N LEU A 71 -11.31 6.76 -15.23
CA LEU A 71 -12.71 6.93 -14.87
C LEU A 71 -13.54 7.24 -16.13
N LEU A 72 -14.54 6.40 -16.40
CA LEU A 72 -15.41 6.53 -17.58
C LEU A 72 -16.73 7.21 -17.25
N TYR A 73 -17.35 6.82 -16.13
CA TYR A 73 -18.65 7.35 -15.70
C TYR A 73 -18.73 7.44 -14.18
N ILE A 74 -19.37 8.49 -13.69
CA ILE A 74 -19.72 8.67 -12.28
C ILE A 74 -21.24 8.78 -12.16
N GLY A 75 -21.83 7.94 -11.33
CA GLY A 75 -23.20 8.03 -10.87
C GLY A 75 -23.28 8.41 -9.39
N ARG A 76 -24.50 8.56 -8.87
CA ARG A 76 -24.75 8.98 -7.47
C ARG A 76 -24.23 7.99 -6.42
N SER A 77 -24.10 6.72 -6.78
CA SER A 77 -23.75 5.63 -5.86
C SER A 77 -22.97 4.53 -6.57
N TRP A 78 -22.38 4.83 -7.71
CA TRP A 78 -21.57 3.92 -8.49
C TRP A 78 -20.64 4.71 -9.41
N PHE A 79 -19.53 4.11 -9.82
CA PHE A 79 -18.69 4.62 -10.89
C PHE A 79 -18.16 3.47 -11.74
N VAL A 80 -17.77 3.79 -12.97
CA VAL A 80 -17.24 2.83 -13.94
C VAL A 80 -15.84 3.23 -14.35
N THR A 81 -14.91 2.28 -14.34
CA THR A 81 -13.55 2.47 -14.85
C THR A 81 -13.24 1.55 -16.02
N GLU A 82 -12.21 1.89 -16.79
CA GLU A 82 -11.58 0.92 -17.69
C GLU A 82 -11.08 -0.30 -16.90
N SER A 83 -11.15 -1.48 -17.50
CA SER A 83 -10.53 -2.68 -16.94
C SER A 83 -9.00 -2.55 -17.01
N ALA A 84 -8.34 -2.56 -15.85
CA ALA A 84 -6.89 -2.41 -15.74
C ALA A 84 -6.14 -3.76 -15.65
N GLY A 85 -6.76 -4.85 -16.11
CA GLY A 85 -6.13 -6.17 -16.21
C GLY A 85 -6.38 -7.09 -15.02
N GLU A 86 -5.47 -8.04 -14.77
CA GLU A 86 -5.65 -9.06 -13.73
C GLU A 86 -4.83 -8.74 -12.46
N PRO A 87 -5.24 -9.20 -11.26
CA PRO A 87 -4.46 -9.02 -10.05
C PRO A 87 -3.01 -9.53 -10.21
N ILE A 88 -2.02 -8.78 -9.73
CA ILE A 88 -0.58 -9.12 -9.82
C ILE A 88 -0.27 -10.48 -9.19
N VAL A 89 -1.07 -10.94 -8.23
CA VAL A 89 -0.96 -12.28 -7.63
C VAL A 89 -1.28 -13.43 -8.61
N ARG A 90 -2.03 -13.14 -9.68
CA ARG A 90 -2.43 -14.09 -10.74
C ARG A 90 -1.62 -13.92 -12.02
N ALA A 91 -1.02 -12.75 -12.24
CA ALA A 91 -0.19 -12.46 -13.40
C ALA A 91 0.96 -13.46 -13.58
N ARG A 92 0.87 -14.31 -14.61
CA ARG A 92 1.90 -15.34 -14.92
C ARG A 92 2.79 -14.99 -16.10
N GLN A 93 2.29 -14.15 -17.00
CA GLN A 93 2.93 -13.85 -18.28
C GLN A 93 4.20 -13.01 -18.14
N HIS A 94 4.30 -12.23 -17.06
CA HIS A 94 5.42 -11.33 -16.81
C HIS A 94 6.33 -11.83 -15.69
N SER A 95 7.58 -11.34 -15.70
CA SER A 95 8.54 -11.63 -14.62
C SER A 95 8.02 -11.11 -13.27
N PRO A 96 7.93 -11.96 -12.23
CA PRO A 96 7.53 -11.53 -10.89
C PRO A 96 8.42 -10.43 -10.32
N LYS A 97 9.72 -10.45 -10.65
CA LYS A 97 10.66 -9.40 -10.25
C LYS A 97 10.28 -8.07 -10.90
N LEU A 98 10.04 -8.08 -12.21
CA LEU A 98 9.68 -6.88 -12.98
C LEU A 98 8.38 -6.27 -12.47
N LEU A 99 7.31 -7.07 -12.35
CA LEU A 99 6.02 -6.58 -11.88
C LEU A 99 6.08 -6.02 -10.46
N PHE A 100 6.82 -6.68 -9.58
CA PHE A 100 6.98 -6.19 -8.21
C PHE A 100 7.75 -4.86 -8.17
N THR A 101 8.81 -4.72 -8.96
CA THR A 101 9.56 -3.46 -9.07
C THR A 101 8.69 -2.35 -9.67
N LYS A 102 7.90 -2.64 -10.73
CA LYS A 102 6.93 -1.68 -11.28
C LYS A 102 5.90 -1.26 -10.23
N ALA A 103 5.33 -2.19 -9.48
CA ALA A 103 4.35 -1.89 -8.44
C ALA A 103 4.91 -1.01 -7.31
N MET A 104 6.16 -1.26 -6.88
CA MET A 104 6.84 -0.36 -5.93
C MET A 104 7.08 1.03 -6.56
N GLY A 105 7.41 1.08 -7.85
CA GLY A 105 7.54 2.33 -8.61
C GLY A 105 6.23 3.12 -8.68
N CYS A 106 5.10 2.46 -8.93
CA CYS A 106 3.77 3.08 -8.90
C CYS A 106 3.45 3.65 -7.52
N LEU A 107 3.72 2.89 -6.44
CA LEU A 107 3.54 3.39 -5.07
C LEU A 107 4.43 4.61 -4.79
N GLN A 108 5.64 4.63 -5.34
CA GLN A 108 6.53 5.76 -5.24
C GLN A 108 6.06 6.98 -6.01
N GLN A 109 5.47 6.82 -7.20
CA GLN A 109 4.86 7.92 -7.95
C GLN A 109 3.76 8.59 -7.12
N LEU A 110 2.88 7.79 -6.51
CA LEU A 110 1.89 8.28 -5.54
C LEU A 110 2.54 9.13 -4.45
N HIS A 111 3.59 8.61 -3.80
CA HIS A 111 4.26 9.31 -2.70
C HIS A 111 4.93 10.64 -3.10
N ARG A 112 5.36 10.79 -4.36
CA ARG A 112 5.97 12.04 -4.87
C ARG A 112 4.93 13.14 -5.03
N GLU A 113 3.71 12.78 -5.41
CA GLU A 113 2.56 13.70 -5.48
C GLU A 113 1.86 13.86 -4.11
N GLU A 114 2.56 13.55 -3.01
CA GLU A 114 2.02 13.56 -1.64
C GLU A 114 0.74 12.70 -1.48
N PHE A 115 0.53 11.75 -2.38
CA PHE A 115 -0.64 10.90 -2.40
C PHE A 115 -0.30 9.59 -1.68
N ILE A 116 -1.00 9.31 -0.59
CA ILE A 116 -0.85 8.07 0.17
C ILE A 116 -2.01 7.16 -0.22
N HIS A 117 -1.73 5.95 -0.69
CA HIS A 117 -2.76 4.95 -1.01
C HIS A 117 -3.49 4.49 0.25
N GLY A 118 -2.78 4.35 1.36
CA GLY A 118 -3.28 4.02 2.68
C GLY A 118 -3.43 2.53 2.95
N ARG A 119 -3.65 1.72 1.90
CA ARG A 119 -3.77 0.25 1.98
C ARG A 119 -3.41 -0.45 0.65
N PRO A 120 -2.16 -0.39 0.19
CA PRO A 120 -1.71 -1.00 -1.07
C PRO A 120 -1.58 -2.53 -0.94
N ALA A 121 -2.70 -3.25 -1.01
CA ALA A 121 -2.73 -4.71 -0.93
C ALA A 121 -2.46 -5.35 -2.29
N MET A 122 -1.73 -6.48 -2.33
CA MET A 122 -1.33 -7.14 -3.58
C MET A 122 -2.51 -7.62 -4.44
N ARG A 123 -3.71 -7.77 -3.86
CA ARG A 123 -4.90 -8.15 -4.64
C ARG A 123 -5.53 -6.96 -5.36
N ASP A 124 -5.26 -5.75 -4.87
CA ASP A 124 -5.79 -4.47 -5.34
C ASP A 124 -4.74 -3.77 -6.24
N ILE A 125 -3.72 -4.51 -6.68
CA ILE A 125 -2.72 -4.11 -7.68
C ILE A 125 -2.93 -5.01 -8.88
N VAL A 126 -3.22 -4.43 -10.03
CA VAL A 126 -3.55 -5.15 -11.27
C VAL A 126 -2.54 -4.85 -12.36
N VAL A 127 -2.47 -5.76 -13.32
CA VAL A 127 -1.51 -5.75 -14.41
C VAL A 127 -2.22 -6.07 -15.72
N ASP A 128 -2.03 -5.23 -16.73
CA ASP A 128 -2.54 -5.48 -18.08
C ASP A 128 -1.66 -6.46 -18.88
N GLN A 129 -2.03 -6.72 -20.13
CA GLN A 129 -1.28 -7.65 -20.99
C GLN A 129 0.11 -7.10 -21.35
N GLN A 130 0.26 -5.77 -21.37
CA GLN A 130 1.50 -5.04 -21.65
C GLN A 130 2.43 -5.02 -20.42
N GLY A 131 1.92 -5.40 -19.25
CA GLY A 131 2.67 -5.43 -18.00
C GLY A 131 2.67 -4.09 -17.27
N GLU A 132 1.74 -3.20 -17.60
CA GLU A 132 1.53 -1.94 -16.89
C GLU A 132 0.75 -2.18 -15.61
N VAL A 133 1.17 -1.48 -14.55
CA VAL A 133 0.65 -1.69 -13.19
C VAL A 133 -0.31 -0.57 -12.83
N THR A 134 -1.47 -0.95 -12.31
CA THR A 134 -2.48 0.00 -11.82
C THR A 134 -2.84 -0.32 -10.37
N LEU A 135 -2.93 0.72 -9.54
CA LEU A 135 -3.32 0.66 -8.14
C LEU A 135 -4.83 0.93 -8.02
N LEU A 136 -5.54 0.03 -7.35
CA LEU A 136 -6.99 0.08 -7.15
C LEU A 136 -7.32 0.34 -5.67
N ASP A 137 -8.60 0.55 -5.38
CA ASP A 137 -9.14 0.68 -4.03
C ASP A 137 -8.55 1.86 -3.25
N LEU A 138 -8.91 3.07 -3.68
CA LEU A 138 -8.45 4.32 -3.06
C LEU A 138 -9.30 4.73 -1.84
N GLU A 139 -10.14 3.84 -1.29
CA GLU A 139 -11.01 4.12 -0.14
C GLU A 139 -10.25 4.61 1.11
N GLU A 140 -8.99 4.20 1.29
CA GLU A 140 -8.15 4.57 2.46
C GLU A 140 -7.12 5.66 2.15
N SER A 141 -7.16 6.19 0.94
CA SER A 141 -6.19 7.17 0.42
C SER A 141 -6.28 8.52 1.13
N ARG A 142 -5.21 9.30 1.06
CA ARG A 142 -5.16 10.67 1.60
C ARG A 142 -4.00 11.46 0.98
N LEU A 143 -4.18 12.77 0.86
CA LEU A 143 -3.09 13.70 0.57
C LEU A 143 -2.32 14.00 1.86
N SER A 144 -1.00 13.83 1.84
CA SER A 144 -0.09 14.17 2.93
C SER A 144 1.38 14.11 2.52
N ASP A 145 2.11 15.15 2.90
CA ASP A 145 3.57 15.25 2.90
C ASP A 145 4.27 14.39 3.99
N SER A 146 3.52 13.67 4.81
CA SER A 146 4.05 13.03 6.02
C SER A 146 4.91 11.82 5.69
N ALA A 147 6.21 11.90 5.98
CA ALA A 147 7.14 10.77 5.91
C ALA A 147 6.63 9.53 6.67
N ARG A 148 5.94 9.74 7.80
CA ARG A 148 5.36 8.65 8.59
C ARG A 148 4.23 7.92 7.86
N LEU A 149 3.42 8.63 7.10
CA LEU A 149 2.36 8.01 6.30
C LEU A 149 2.95 7.30 5.07
N ARG A 150 3.92 7.90 4.38
CA ARG A 150 4.66 7.25 3.27
C ARG A 150 5.32 5.94 3.69
N VAL A 151 6.06 5.97 4.81
CA VAL A 151 6.72 4.76 5.35
C VAL A 151 5.71 3.71 5.80
N ARG A 152 4.59 4.12 6.40
CA ARG A 152 3.49 3.19 6.77
C ARG A 152 2.94 2.51 5.52
N ASP A 153 2.68 3.26 4.46
CA ASP A 153 2.09 2.75 3.23
C ASP A 153 3.02 1.75 2.53
N MET A 154 4.30 2.12 2.40
CA MET A 154 5.34 1.25 1.87
C MET A 154 5.53 -0.01 2.74
N ALA A 155 5.52 0.11 4.07
CA ALA A 155 5.63 -1.05 4.95
C ALA A 155 4.45 -2.00 4.82
N LEU A 156 3.22 -1.49 4.64
CA LEU A 156 2.03 -2.30 4.37
C LEU A 156 2.13 -3.02 3.02
N PHE A 157 2.61 -2.34 1.98
CA PHE A 157 2.90 -2.93 0.68
C PHE A 157 3.91 -4.09 0.82
N LEU A 158 5.05 -3.86 1.48
CA LEU A 158 6.06 -4.90 1.67
C LEU A 158 5.55 -6.08 2.50
N LEU A 159 4.77 -5.84 3.55
CA LEU A 159 4.15 -6.89 4.35
C LEU A 159 3.20 -7.75 3.51
N ASP A 160 2.32 -7.13 2.72
CA ASP A 160 1.36 -7.86 1.90
C ASP A 160 2.03 -8.57 0.71
N SER A 161 3.18 -8.05 0.23
CA SER A 161 3.96 -8.63 -0.87
C SER A 161 4.43 -10.06 -0.63
N TYR A 162 4.50 -10.52 0.62
CA TYR A 162 4.83 -11.91 0.94
C TYR A 162 3.78 -12.94 0.49
N ARG A 163 2.63 -12.49 -0.03
CA ARG A 163 1.68 -13.32 -0.77
C ARG A 163 2.21 -13.73 -2.15
N LEU A 164 3.13 -12.94 -2.70
CA LEU A 164 3.81 -13.23 -3.96
C LEU A 164 4.97 -14.20 -3.69
N SER A 165 4.66 -15.49 -3.69
CA SER A 165 5.65 -16.56 -3.42
C SER A 165 6.81 -16.59 -4.43
N ARG A 166 6.58 -16.10 -5.65
CA ARG A 166 7.59 -16.02 -6.72
C ARG A 166 8.52 -14.81 -6.62
N VAL A 167 8.24 -13.87 -5.71
CA VAL A 167 9.10 -12.70 -5.46
C VAL A 167 10.10 -13.07 -4.37
N SER A 168 11.39 -12.89 -4.63
CA SER A 168 12.47 -13.25 -3.70
C SER A 168 12.70 -12.19 -2.61
N GLN A 169 13.42 -12.54 -1.54
CA GLN A 169 13.86 -11.56 -0.54
C GLN A 169 14.83 -10.52 -1.11
N LYS A 170 15.71 -10.95 -2.02
CA LYS A 170 16.63 -10.04 -2.71
C LYS A 170 15.85 -8.99 -3.50
N THR A 171 14.84 -9.41 -4.25
CA THR A 171 13.96 -8.51 -5.01
C THR A 171 13.26 -7.49 -4.13
N ARG A 172 12.74 -7.91 -2.96
CA ARG A 172 12.13 -6.98 -2.00
C ARG A 172 13.13 -5.96 -1.45
N LEU A 173 14.35 -6.40 -1.17
CA LEU A 173 15.41 -5.54 -0.66
C LEU A 173 15.85 -4.54 -1.72
N ASP A 174 16.08 -5.00 -2.96
CA ASP A 174 16.46 -4.15 -4.09
C ASP A 174 15.39 -3.06 -4.34
N ALA A 175 14.10 -3.42 -4.31
CA ALA A 175 13.01 -2.46 -4.50
C ALA A 175 12.88 -1.47 -3.32
N LEU A 176 13.09 -1.94 -2.08
CA LEU A 176 13.10 -1.06 -0.90
C LEU A 176 14.27 -0.07 -0.96
N ASN A 177 15.45 -0.53 -1.34
CA ASN A 177 16.61 0.35 -1.49
C ASN A 177 16.39 1.39 -2.59
N LEU A 178 15.78 1.00 -3.71
CA LEU A 178 15.41 1.94 -4.77
C LEU A 178 14.40 2.98 -4.27
N TRP A 179 13.38 2.55 -3.51
CA TRP A 179 12.41 3.45 -2.91
C TRP A 179 13.07 4.46 -1.96
N LEU A 180 14.03 4.01 -1.14
CA LEU A 180 14.79 4.85 -0.22
C LEU A 180 15.71 5.85 -0.94
N GLN A 181 16.40 5.43 -2.00
CA GLN A 181 17.30 6.31 -2.79
C GLN A 181 16.57 7.50 -3.41
N GLN A 182 15.29 7.34 -3.69
CA GLN A 182 14.43 8.34 -4.31
C GLN A 182 13.48 9.00 -3.30
N SER A 183 13.70 8.77 -2.01
CA SER A 183 12.91 9.33 -0.91
C SER A 183 13.69 10.38 -0.13
N ASP A 184 12.98 11.27 0.55
CA ASP A 184 13.59 12.23 1.46
C ASP A 184 14.30 11.53 2.63
N PRO A 185 15.36 12.12 3.20
CA PRO A 185 16.04 11.58 4.40
C PRO A 185 15.09 11.29 5.57
N ALA A 186 14.01 12.08 5.71
CA ALA A 186 12.98 11.87 6.73
C ALA A 186 12.26 10.51 6.62
N ASN A 187 12.12 9.96 5.40
CA ASN A 187 11.56 8.62 5.20
C ASN A 187 12.53 7.54 5.73
N THR A 188 13.83 7.71 5.51
CA THR A 188 14.87 6.80 6.01
C THR A 188 14.90 6.81 7.54
N ASP A 189 14.85 7.98 8.17
CA ASP A 189 14.76 8.12 9.63
C ASP A 189 13.54 7.42 10.21
N GLU A 190 12.36 7.63 9.62
CA GLU A 190 11.14 6.99 10.12
C GLU A 190 11.13 5.48 9.86
N LEU A 191 11.68 5.01 8.74
CA LEU A 191 11.86 3.58 8.49
C LEU A 191 12.81 2.95 9.51
N TYR A 192 13.90 3.61 9.86
CA TYR A 192 14.81 3.15 10.91
C TYR A 192 14.08 3.03 12.26
N ARG A 193 13.25 4.01 12.63
CA ARG A 193 12.42 3.93 13.85
C ARG A 193 11.43 2.77 13.80
N VAL A 194 10.81 2.52 12.64
CA VAL A 194 9.94 1.34 12.43
C VAL A 194 10.73 0.05 12.60
N ALA A 195 11.91 -0.07 12.00
CA ALA A 195 12.78 -1.23 12.13
C ALA A 195 13.17 -1.49 13.60
N CYS A 196 13.56 -0.46 14.35
CA CYS A 196 13.88 -0.55 15.77
C CYS A 196 12.69 -1.01 16.62
N ARG A 197 11.51 -0.45 16.40
CA ARG A 197 10.28 -0.86 17.11
C ARG A 197 9.90 -2.29 16.76
N LEU A 198 10.00 -2.67 15.48
CA LEU A 198 9.65 -4.00 15.01
C LEU A 198 10.58 -5.06 15.60
N LYS A 199 11.90 -4.82 15.59
CA LYS A 199 12.90 -5.70 16.22
C LYS A 199 12.58 -5.99 17.69
N ARG A 200 12.08 -4.99 18.43
CA ARG A 200 11.68 -5.15 19.85
C ARG A 200 10.38 -5.95 20.03
N LEU A 201 9.50 -5.97 19.03
CA LEU A 201 8.15 -6.55 19.14
C LEU A 201 7.99 -7.86 18.35
N VAL A 202 8.97 -8.24 17.52
CA VAL A 202 8.88 -9.43 16.64
C VAL A 202 8.71 -10.74 17.41
N TRP A 203 9.13 -10.78 18.68
CA TRP A 203 8.92 -11.94 19.55
C TRP A 203 7.44 -12.30 19.69
N ILE A 204 6.52 -11.32 19.65
CA ILE A 204 5.07 -11.56 19.69
C ILE A 204 4.64 -12.42 18.50
N ALA A 205 5.18 -12.13 17.31
CA ALA A 205 4.89 -12.90 16.11
C ALA A 205 5.41 -14.34 16.24
N HIS A 206 6.60 -14.54 16.81
CA HIS A 206 7.13 -15.86 17.12
C HIS A 206 6.23 -16.63 18.11
N THR A 207 5.82 -16.01 19.21
CA THR A 207 4.94 -16.62 20.22
C THR A 207 3.61 -17.05 19.62
N VAL A 208 2.98 -16.21 18.79
CA VAL A 208 1.71 -16.56 18.12
C VAL A 208 1.87 -17.79 17.23
N LEU A 209 3.03 -17.95 16.56
CA LEU A 209 3.30 -19.12 15.71
C LEU A 209 3.48 -20.43 16.47
N LEU A 210 3.83 -20.38 17.75
CA LEU A 210 3.86 -21.57 18.60
C LEU A 210 2.45 -22.13 18.84
N VAL A 211 1.45 -21.27 18.87
CA VAL A 211 0.06 -21.64 19.19
C VAL A 211 -0.77 -21.86 17.93
N ARG A 212 -0.55 -21.06 16.88
CA ARG A 212 -1.37 -21.08 15.66
C ARG A 212 -0.55 -20.74 14.43
N ASN A 213 -0.81 -21.49 13.35
CA ASN A 213 -0.34 -21.11 12.01
C ASN A 213 -0.98 -19.79 11.56
N ASN A 214 -0.27 -18.67 11.75
CA ASN A 214 -0.74 -17.32 11.43
C ASN A 214 0.08 -16.70 10.30
N ARG A 215 -0.59 -16.33 9.19
CA ARG A 215 0.08 -15.74 8.03
C ARG A 215 0.75 -14.41 8.36
N LEU A 216 0.05 -13.50 9.05
CA LEU A 216 0.58 -12.18 9.39
C LEU A 216 1.86 -12.29 10.21
N SER A 217 1.89 -13.17 11.20
CA SER A 217 3.11 -13.41 12.01
C SER A 217 4.30 -13.83 11.16
N LYS A 218 4.09 -14.73 10.17
CA LYS A 218 5.15 -15.10 9.21
C LYS A 218 5.61 -13.91 8.37
N GLN A 219 4.67 -13.11 7.86
CA GLN A 219 4.99 -11.91 7.07
C GLN A 219 5.77 -10.88 7.89
N VAL A 220 5.39 -10.67 9.15
CA VAL A 220 6.05 -9.77 10.10
C VAL A 220 7.50 -10.20 10.35
N ILE A 221 7.74 -11.49 10.62
CA ILE A 221 9.10 -12.02 10.83
C ILE A 221 9.95 -11.85 9.57
N MET A 222 9.37 -12.15 8.40
CA MET A 222 10.10 -12.00 7.13
C MET A 222 10.40 -10.53 6.80
N PHE A 223 9.47 -9.63 7.09
CA PHE A 223 9.67 -8.18 6.94
C PHE A 223 10.73 -7.65 7.90
N GLU A 224 10.74 -8.09 9.15
CA GLU A 224 11.77 -7.73 10.12
C GLU A 224 13.16 -8.16 9.62
N ARG A 225 13.31 -9.40 9.14
CA ARG A 225 14.56 -9.89 8.53
C ARG A 225 14.97 -9.09 7.30
N LEU A 226 14.01 -8.59 6.52
CA LEU A 226 14.29 -7.70 5.39
C LEU A 226 14.89 -6.38 5.88
N LEU A 227 14.29 -5.76 6.89
CA LEU A 227 14.77 -4.49 7.47
C LEU A 227 16.12 -4.62 8.19
N GLN A 228 16.48 -5.81 8.67
CA GLN A 228 17.82 -6.04 9.21
C GLN A 228 18.93 -5.91 8.15
N ARG A 229 18.61 -6.19 6.88
CA ARG A 229 19.54 -6.13 5.73
C ARG A 229 19.62 -4.75 5.06
N VAL A 230 18.78 -3.81 5.47
CA VAL A 230 18.87 -2.43 5.01
C VAL A 230 20.02 -1.76 5.73
N ASP A 231 20.88 -1.10 4.97
CA ASP A 231 21.95 -0.28 5.50
C ASP A 231 21.40 1.10 5.86
N PHE A 232 21.34 1.38 7.16
CA PHE A 232 20.83 2.63 7.68
C PHE A 232 22.03 3.50 8.09
N PRO A 233 22.14 4.75 7.63
CA PRO A 233 23.24 5.66 8.01
C PRO A 233 23.43 5.76 9.54
N GLN A 234 22.33 5.77 10.29
CA GLN A 234 22.31 5.88 11.75
C GLN A 234 22.93 4.66 12.45
N ARG A 235 23.04 3.49 11.80
CA ARG A 235 23.74 2.32 12.36
C ARG A 235 25.25 2.45 12.23
N GLN A 236 25.73 3.13 11.19
CA GLN A 236 27.16 3.33 10.95
C GLN A 236 27.74 4.31 11.98
N GLU A 237 27.00 5.36 12.35
CA GLU A 237 27.41 6.32 13.38
C GLU A 237 27.56 5.69 14.77
N VAL A 238 26.68 4.75 15.16
CA VAL A 238 26.79 4.04 16.45
C VAL A 238 27.98 3.07 16.48
N GLN A 239 28.35 2.49 15.33
CA GLN A 239 29.51 1.59 15.25
C GLN A 239 30.85 2.34 15.23
N LEU A 240 30.87 3.59 14.79
CA LEU A 240 32.08 4.44 14.80
C LEU A 240 32.30 5.15 16.15
N SER A 241 31.29 5.17 17.02
CA SER A 241 31.32 5.85 18.32
C SER A 241 31.38 4.90 19.53
N ALA A 242 31.46 3.58 19.28
CA ALA A 242 31.59 2.52 20.28
C ALA A 242 32.95 1.82 20.15
#